data_AF-A0A6L5Q075-F1
#
_entry.id   AF-A0A6L5Q075-F1
#
_cell.length_a   1.000
_cell.length_b   1.000
_cell.length_c   1.000
_cell.angle_alpha   90.00
_cell.angle_beta   90.00
_cell.angle_gamma   90.00
#
_symmetry.space_group_name_H-M   'P 1'
#
loop_
_entity.id
_entity.type
_entity.pdbx_description
1 polymer ?
#
loop_
_entity_poly.entity_id
_entity_poly.type
_entity_poly.pdbx_seq_one_letter_code
_entity_poly.pdbx_strand_id
1 'polypeptide(L)'
;MQGNHIRKNTARTITHNDINNYPYLNIPMIINEKDGLTYEVLSAGFHNNDAVAMITTDGFATTRVNTPIVTVKNNDGSIQAFRLPLELEYWVLSCMCAASTGRNPFPCKVAFGIIDTKFHVEFK
;
A
#
# COMPACT_ATOMS: atom_id res chain seq x y z
N MET A 1 25.16 18.96 4.10
CA MET A 1 25.30 17.50 3.87
C MET A 1 24.25 16.81 4.71
N GLN A 2 23.19 16.30 4.07
CA GLN A 2 22.01 15.76 4.76
C GLN A 2 22.27 14.28 5.08
N GLY A 3 22.42 13.96 6.36
CA GLY A 3 22.74 12.60 6.82
C GLY A 3 21.56 11.66 6.63
N ASN A 4 21.79 10.53 5.96
CA ASN A 4 20.85 9.41 5.93
C ASN A 4 20.62 8.91 7.36
N HIS A 5 19.46 9.22 7.95
CA HIS A 5 19.08 8.70 9.25
C HIS A 5 18.69 7.21 9.13
N ILE A 6 19.67 6.34 9.34
CA ILE A 6 19.48 4.89 9.45
C ILE A 6 18.83 4.60 10.81
N ARG A 7 17.51 4.36 10.82
CA ARG A 7 16.81 3.85 12.01
C ARG A 7 17.11 2.35 12.17
N LYS A 8 17.94 1.99 13.15
CA LYS A 8 18.12 0.60 13.59
C LYS A 8 16.99 0.25 14.57
N ASN A 9 15.99 -0.51 14.13
CA ASN A 9 15.07 -1.20 15.03
C ASN A 9 15.51 -2.65 15.20
N THR A 10 15.27 -3.23 16.37
CA THR A 10 15.73 -4.56 16.83
C THR A 10 15.06 -5.71 16.06
N ALA A 11 15.45 -5.87 14.82
CA ALA A 11 15.38 -7.02 13.92
C ALA A 11 16.11 -6.54 12.67
N ARG A 12 17.03 -7.31 12.12
CA ARG A 12 18.03 -6.88 11.13
C ARG A 12 17.39 -6.55 9.75
N THR A 13 16.56 -5.53 9.69
CA THR A 13 15.91 -5.02 8.48
C THR A 13 16.22 -3.53 8.41
N ILE A 14 17.11 -3.17 7.48
CA ILE A 14 17.34 -1.77 7.11
C ILE A 14 16.03 -1.31 6.49
N THR A 15 15.23 -0.57 7.26
CA THR A 15 14.03 0.09 6.74
C THR A 15 14.54 1.24 5.89
N HIS A 16 14.61 1.01 4.59
CA HIS A 16 14.84 2.08 3.64
C HIS A 16 13.63 3.01 3.71
N ASN A 17 13.80 4.16 4.36
CA ASN A 17 12.75 5.19 4.44
C ASN A 17 12.42 5.83 3.08
N ASP A 18 13.15 5.48 2.02
CA ASP A 18 12.92 6.01 0.68
C ASP A 18 11.79 5.24 -0.01
N ILE A 19 10.63 5.89 -0.13
CA ILE A 19 9.46 5.39 -0.87
C ILE A 19 9.77 5.02 -2.32
N ASN A 20 10.82 5.62 -2.91
CA ASN A 20 11.21 5.32 -4.28
C ASN A 20 11.80 3.91 -4.43
N ASN A 21 12.18 3.26 -3.33
CA ASN A 21 12.67 1.88 -3.34
C ASN A 21 11.54 0.86 -3.55
N TYR A 22 10.28 1.25 -3.39
CA TYR A 22 9.15 0.36 -3.66
C TYR A 22 8.71 0.50 -5.13
N PRO A 23 8.68 -0.58 -5.92
CA PRO A 23 8.13 -0.52 -7.28
C PRO A 23 6.62 -0.25 -7.22
N TYR A 24 6.05 0.27 -8.31
CA TYR A 24 4.59 0.34 -8.44
C TYR A 24 4.01 -1.06 -8.64
N LEU A 25 2.85 -1.33 -8.05
CA LEU A 25 2.10 -2.55 -8.31
C LEU A 25 1.68 -2.56 -9.79
N ASN A 26 1.85 -3.69 -10.46
CA ASN A 26 1.38 -3.83 -11.84
C ASN A 26 -0.15 -3.97 -11.84
N ILE A 27 -0.85 -2.99 -12.41
CA ILE A 27 -2.32 -3.00 -12.50
C ILE A 27 -2.69 -2.93 -13.99
N PRO A 28 -3.22 -4.01 -14.59
CA PRO A 28 -3.51 -4.03 -16.02
C PRO A 28 -4.81 -3.29 -16.36
N MET A 29 -4.89 -2.74 -17.57
CA MET A 29 -6.17 -2.45 -18.20
C MET A 29 -6.90 -3.75 -18.53
N ILE A 30 -8.19 -3.80 -18.20
CA ILE A 30 -9.05 -4.98 -18.32
C ILE A 30 -10.42 -4.59 -18.89
N ILE A 31 -11.12 -5.55 -19.50
CA ILE A 31 -12.46 -5.32 -20.06
C ILE A 31 -13.55 -5.53 -18.99
N ASN A 32 -13.39 -6.54 -18.12
CA ASN A 32 -14.33 -6.85 -17.05
C ASN A 32 -13.60 -7.07 -15.73
N GLU A 33 -14.25 -6.78 -14.60
CA GLU A 33 -13.66 -6.90 -13.24
C GLU A 33 -13.09 -8.30 -12.95
N LYS A 34 -13.74 -9.34 -13.47
CA LYS A 34 -13.30 -10.74 -13.35
C LYS A 34 -11.92 -11.02 -13.96
N ASP A 35 -11.46 -10.16 -14.87
CA ASP A 35 -10.19 -10.31 -15.59
C ASP A 35 -9.03 -9.59 -14.85
N GLY A 36 -9.29 -9.03 -13.66
CA GLY A 36 -8.30 -8.35 -12.83
C GLY A 36 -7.15 -9.26 -12.38
N LEU A 37 -5.94 -8.68 -12.27
CA LEU A 37 -4.76 -9.40 -11.83
C LEU A 37 -4.82 -9.60 -10.31
N THR A 38 -4.78 -10.86 -9.90
CA THR A 38 -4.95 -11.25 -8.49
C THR A 38 -3.61 -11.35 -7.76
N TYR A 39 -3.53 -10.72 -6.60
CA TYR A 39 -2.38 -10.73 -5.70
C TYR A 39 -2.75 -11.33 -4.34
N GLU A 40 -1.83 -12.06 -3.71
CA GLU A 40 -1.94 -12.44 -2.29
C GLU A 40 -1.47 -11.25 -1.43
N VAL A 41 -2.40 -10.46 -0.93
CA VAL A 41 -2.13 -9.24 -0.17
C VAL A 41 -2.06 -9.58 1.32
N LEU A 42 -0.94 -9.22 1.95
CA LEU A 42 -0.68 -9.43 3.38
C LEU A 42 -1.05 -8.22 4.23
N SER A 43 -0.92 -7.01 3.67
CA SER A 43 -1.32 -5.77 4.33
C SER A 43 -1.48 -4.65 3.31
N ALA A 44 -2.29 -3.65 3.65
CA ALA A 44 -2.37 -2.36 2.96
C ALA A 44 -2.17 -1.24 3.99
N GLY A 45 -1.52 -0.16 3.58
CA GLY A 45 -1.27 0.99 4.45
C GLY A 45 -0.63 2.15 3.71
N PHE A 46 -0.09 3.09 4.48
CA PHE A 46 0.61 4.24 3.94
C PHE A 46 2.08 4.23 4.35
N HIS A 47 2.95 4.57 3.41
CA HIS A 47 4.32 4.94 3.70
C HIS A 47 4.40 6.45 3.95
N ASN A 48 4.96 6.84 5.09
CA ASN A 48 5.21 8.23 5.46
C ASN A 48 6.66 8.62 5.12
N ASN A 49 6.83 9.69 4.34
CA ASN A 49 8.17 10.17 3.98
C ASN A 49 8.84 11.04 5.04
N ASP A 50 8.12 11.45 6.11
CA ASP A 50 8.63 12.42 7.06
C ASP A 50 8.43 12.00 8.53
N ALA A 51 9.46 12.23 9.34
CA ALA A 51 9.43 12.05 10.79
C ALA A 51 8.59 13.14 11.49
N VAL A 52 8.25 14.23 10.78
CA VAL A 52 7.52 15.39 11.31
C VAL A 52 5.99 15.23 11.25
N ALA A 53 5.46 14.30 10.43
CA ALA A 53 4.02 14.12 10.23
C ALA A 53 3.31 13.29 11.33
N MET A 54 3.96 13.05 12.48
CA MET A 54 3.38 12.26 13.59
C MET A 54 2.35 13.01 14.44
N ILE A 55 2.05 14.28 14.17
CA ILE A 55 1.23 15.10 15.06
C ILE A 55 0.22 15.90 14.26
N THR A 56 -0.94 15.31 13.97
CA THR A 56 -2.22 16.03 13.84
C THR A 56 -3.35 15.03 13.62
N THR A 57 -4.14 14.82 14.67
CA THR A 57 -5.36 13.98 14.67
C THR A 57 -6.54 14.59 13.90
N ASP A 58 -6.33 15.74 13.24
CA ASP A 58 -7.26 16.41 12.31
C ASP A 58 -6.88 16.27 10.82
N GLY A 59 -5.82 15.52 10.51
CA GLY A 59 -5.25 15.34 9.17
C GLY A 59 -6.01 14.40 8.23
N PHE A 60 -7.32 14.57 8.07
CA PHE A 60 -8.07 14.03 6.92
C PHE A 60 -7.82 14.83 5.62
N ALA A 61 -6.96 15.85 5.68
CA ALA A 61 -6.50 16.57 4.51
C ALA A 61 -5.55 15.68 3.70
N THR A 62 -5.92 15.44 2.44
CA THR A 62 -5.21 14.71 1.38
C THR A 62 -3.90 15.39 0.95
N THR A 63 -3.07 15.80 1.90
CA THR A 63 -1.73 16.30 1.61
C THR A 63 -0.85 15.11 1.24
N ARG A 64 -0.23 15.21 0.05
CA ARG A 64 0.72 14.33 -0.67
C ARG A 64 1.92 13.75 0.14
N VAL A 65 1.74 13.47 1.41
CA VAL A 65 2.76 13.09 2.41
C VAL A 65 2.76 11.58 2.63
N ASN A 66 1.62 10.92 2.35
CA ASN A 66 1.40 9.49 2.58
C ASN A 66 1.23 8.79 1.23
N THR A 67 2.14 7.88 0.88
CA THR A 67 2.03 7.09 -0.35
C THR A 67 1.30 5.78 -0.04
N PRO A 68 0.18 5.45 -0.71
CA PRO A 68 -0.51 4.19 -0.50
C PRO A 68 0.39 3.04 -0.94
N ILE A 69 0.49 2.01 -0.11
CA ILE A 69 1.30 0.82 -0.35
C ILE A 69 0.52 -0.44 -0.01
N VAL A 70 0.92 -1.54 -0.65
CA VAL A 70 0.47 -2.89 -0.28
C VAL A 70 1.67 -3.80 -0.15
N THR A 71 1.61 -4.71 0.81
CA THR A 71 2.57 -5.81 0.91
C THR A 71 1.96 -7.05 0.27
N VAL A 72 2.63 -7.57 -0.75
CA VAL A 72 2.21 -8.75 -1.51
C VAL A 72 3.16 -9.91 -1.20
N LYS A 73 2.61 -11.12 -1.16
CA LYS A 73 3.38 -12.35 -1.27
C LYS A 73 3.37 -12.81 -2.73
N ASN A 74 4.56 -12.88 -3.32
CA ASN A 74 4.75 -13.33 -4.69
C ASN A 74 4.67 -14.87 -4.77
N ASN A 75 4.50 -15.39 -6.00
CA ASN A 75 4.39 -16.83 -6.25
C ASN A 75 5.64 -17.63 -5.85
N ASP A 76 6.81 -17.00 -5.85
CA ASP A 76 8.07 -17.59 -5.37
C ASP A 76 8.20 -17.58 -3.84
N GLY A 77 7.18 -17.10 -3.12
CA GLY A 77 7.14 -16.96 -1.67
C GLY A 77 7.81 -15.70 -1.13
N SER A 78 8.41 -14.86 -1.99
CA SER A 78 9.00 -13.59 -1.57
C SER A 78 7.92 -12.60 -1.15
N ILE A 79 8.23 -11.76 -0.16
CA ILE A 79 7.34 -10.70 0.34
C ILE A 79 7.89 -9.37 -0.12
N GLN A 80 7.07 -8.57 -0.79
CA GLN A 80 7.47 -7.30 -1.35
C GLN A 80 6.39 -6.23 -1.15
N ALA A 81 6.81 -5.02 -0.79
CA ALA A 81 5.93 -3.86 -0.74
C ALA A 81 5.93 -3.15 -2.10
N PHE A 82 4.74 -2.74 -2.53
CA PHE A 82 4.50 -2.03 -3.78
C PHE A 82 3.78 -0.70 -3.50
N ARG A 83 4.14 0.34 -4.27
CA ARG A 83 3.36 1.58 -4.33
C ARG A 83 2.07 1.35 -5.10
N LEU A 84 1.00 1.93 -4.60
CA LEU A 84 -0.25 2.06 -5.33
C LEU A 84 -0.39 3.46 -5.94
N PRO A 85 -1.20 3.59 -7.00
CA PRO A 85 -1.71 4.88 -7.45
C PRO A 85 -2.53 5.59 -6.36
N LEU A 86 -2.54 6.92 -6.37
CA LEU A 86 -3.25 7.74 -5.37
C LEU A 86 -4.78 7.55 -5.46
N GLU A 87 -5.27 7.12 -6.61
CA GLU A 87 -6.67 6.77 -6.84
C GLU A 87 -7.15 5.63 -5.93
N LEU A 88 -6.22 4.83 -5.36
CA LEU A 88 -6.52 3.75 -4.42
C LEU A 88 -6.38 4.15 -2.95
N GLU A 89 -6.12 5.41 -2.63
CA GLU A 89 -5.99 5.90 -1.23
C GLU A 89 -7.22 5.56 -0.39
N TYR A 90 -8.42 5.79 -0.92
CA TYR A 90 -9.65 5.52 -0.19
C TYR A 90 -9.84 4.03 0.13
N TRP A 91 -9.45 3.14 -0.79
CA TRP A 91 -9.49 1.70 -0.55
C TRP A 91 -8.52 1.31 0.57
N VAL A 92 -7.29 1.85 0.57
CA VAL A 92 -6.31 1.63 1.63
C VAL A 92 -6.83 2.13 2.98
N LEU A 93 -7.41 3.34 3.04
CA LEU A 93 -8.01 3.90 4.24
C LEU A 93 -9.14 3.00 4.77
N SER A 94 -10.01 2.51 3.90
CA SER A 94 -11.09 1.59 4.26
C SER A 94 -10.56 0.30 4.88
N CYS A 95 -9.51 -0.30 4.30
CA CYS A 95 -8.84 -1.48 4.85
C CYS A 95 -8.26 -1.22 6.25
N MET A 96 -7.59 -0.09 6.44
CA MET A 96 -7.03 0.30 7.75
C MET A 96 -8.12 0.55 8.80
N CYS A 97 -9.21 1.22 8.42
CA CYS A 97 -10.37 1.42 9.30
C CYS A 97 -10.97 0.08 9.72
N ALA A 98 -11.18 -0.85 8.78
CA ALA A 98 -11.66 -2.19 9.08
C ALA A 98 -10.72 -2.92 10.04
N ALA A 99 -9.41 -2.88 9.80
CA ALA A 99 -8.41 -3.47 10.69
C ALA A 99 -8.44 -2.88 12.12
N SER A 100 -8.61 -1.56 12.26
CA SER A 100 -8.71 -0.90 13.58
C SER A 100 -9.92 -1.34 14.41
N THR A 101 -10.97 -1.82 13.74
CA THR A 101 -12.19 -2.36 14.38
C THR A 101 -12.17 -3.88 14.53
N GLY A 102 -11.01 -4.52 14.33
CA GLY A 102 -10.84 -5.97 14.42
C GLY A 102 -11.37 -6.76 13.22
N ARG A 103 -11.74 -6.09 12.11
CA ARG A 103 -12.24 -6.69 10.88
C ARG A 103 -11.20 -6.61 9.76
N ASN A 104 -9.94 -6.93 10.09
CA ASN A 104 -8.85 -6.89 9.12
C ASN A 104 -9.11 -7.91 7.99
N PRO A 105 -9.21 -7.48 6.72
CA PRO A 105 -9.47 -8.40 5.61
C PRO A 105 -8.24 -9.22 5.22
N PHE A 106 -7.05 -8.89 5.73
CA PHE A 106 -5.79 -9.54 5.32
C PHE A 106 -5.36 -10.65 6.29
N PRO A 107 -4.65 -11.69 5.79
CA PRO A 107 -4.24 -11.90 4.39
C PRO A 107 -5.40 -12.36 3.51
N CYS A 108 -5.49 -11.84 2.28
CA CYS A 108 -6.51 -12.27 1.30
C CYS A 108 -6.05 -12.07 -0.14
N LYS A 109 -6.77 -12.70 -1.07
CA LYS A 109 -6.59 -12.47 -2.49
C LYS A 109 -7.34 -11.22 -2.90
N VAL A 110 -6.68 -10.34 -3.63
CA VAL A 110 -7.27 -9.09 -4.13
C VAL A 110 -6.96 -8.97 -5.62
N ALA A 111 -8.00 -8.78 -6.42
CA ALA A 111 -7.87 -8.51 -7.85
C ALA A 111 -7.82 -7.00 -8.10
N PHE A 112 -6.86 -6.57 -8.92
CA PHE A 112 -6.70 -5.18 -9.34
C PHE A 112 -6.83 -5.08 -10.86
N GLY A 113 -7.47 -4.01 -11.33
CA GLY A 113 -7.48 -3.67 -12.75
C GLY A 113 -7.97 -2.26 -13.03
N ILE A 114 -7.85 -1.84 -14.28
CA ILE A 114 -8.33 -0.54 -14.76
C ILE A 114 -9.38 -0.77 -15.85
N ILE A 115 -10.59 -0.23 -15.65
CA ILE A 115 -11.70 -0.26 -16.62
C ILE A 115 -12.08 1.18 -16.92
N ASP A 116 -12.12 1.57 -18.20
CA ASP A 116 -12.49 2.92 -18.64
C ASP A 116 -11.82 4.03 -17.82
N THR A 117 -10.51 3.89 -17.56
CA THR A 117 -9.65 4.80 -16.75
C THR A 117 -9.86 4.80 -15.24
N LYS A 118 -10.78 3.98 -14.71
CA LYS A 118 -11.02 3.84 -13.27
C LYS A 118 -10.32 2.62 -12.71
N PHE A 119 -9.77 2.76 -11.52
CA PHE A 119 -9.21 1.62 -10.79
C PHE A 119 -10.31 0.81 -10.12
N HIS A 120 -10.28 -0.50 -10.34
CA HIS A 120 -11.17 -1.48 -9.72
C HIS A 120 -10.34 -2.39 -8.81
N VAL A 121 -10.86 -2.62 -7.61
CA VAL A 121 -10.26 -3.50 -6.60
C VAL A 121 -11.35 -4.39 -6.01
N GLU A 122 -11.12 -5.69 -6.02
CA GLU A 122 -12.09 -6.69 -5.58
C GLU A 122 -11.43 -7.72 -4.66
N PHE A 123 -12.02 -7.95 -3.48
CA PHE A 123 -11.63 -9.06 -2.60
C PHE A 123 -12.14 -10.39 -3.16
N LYS A 124 -11.28 -11.42 -3.20
CA LYS A 124 -11.57 -12.76 -3.74
C LYS A 124 -11.63 -13.83 -2.67
#